data_AF-A0A9E3DDM0-F1
#
_entry.id   AF-A0A9E3DDM0-F1
#
_cell.length_a   1.000
_cell.length_b   1.000
_cell.length_c   1.000
_cell.angle_alpha   90.00
_cell.angle_beta   90.00
_cell.angle_gamma   90.00
#
_symmetry.space_group_name_H-M   'P 1'
#
loop_
_entity.id
_entity.type
_entity.pdbx_description
1 polymer ?
#
loop_
_entity_poly.entity_id
_entity_poly.type
_entity_poly.pdbx_seq_one_letter_code
_entity_poly.pdbx_strand_id
1 'polypeptide(L)'
;MTQIAIVTYPGFTALDMIGPYEILRNLPDAEVRFVWHEAGPITADSGVLVIGATHSLAETPSPDVILVPGGQSTPVHARDEVLLDWLRRAHRTASWTTSVCSGSVLLAAAGLLEGKRATSHWLAVPALKAFGAIPVADERIVQQGNIVTGAGVSAGLDLALWLAGQIGGENRAKTIQLAIEYDPQPPFDSGHMSKASATTKVAATALLSRDSVKPANMKAVTMLAWDQALAAVRSRRRGRAASATSVAPGKS
;
A
#
# COMPACT_ATOMS: atom_id res chain seq x y z
N MET A 1 8.66 13.08 -19.34
CA MET A 1 7.33 12.53 -19.02
C MET A 1 7.51 11.64 -17.80
N THR A 2 6.81 11.94 -16.70
CA THR A 2 6.84 11.17 -15.46
C THR A 2 5.70 10.15 -15.50
N GLN A 3 6.02 8.86 -15.64
CA GLN A 3 5.02 7.81 -15.69
C GLN A 3 4.60 7.37 -14.28
N ILE A 4 3.30 7.48 -13.99
CA ILE A 4 2.71 7.19 -12.69
C ILE A 4 1.78 5.99 -12.84
N ALA A 5 2.19 4.83 -12.34
CA ALA A 5 1.37 3.63 -12.30
C ALA A 5 0.58 3.57 -10.99
N ILE A 6 -0.74 3.64 -11.10
CA ILE A 6 -1.65 3.46 -9.98
C ILE A 6 -2.30 2.09 -10.14
N VAL A 7 -2.06 1.18 -9.19
CA VAL A 7 -2.61 -0.18 -9.23
C VAL A 7 -4.12 -0.12 -9.01
N THR A 8 -4.90 -0.76 -9.87
CA THR A 8 -6.38 -0.74 -9.84
C THR A 8 -6.93 -2.17 -9.84
N TYR A 9 -6.98 -2.80 -8.68
CA TYR A 9 -7.39 -4.21 -8.53
C TYR A 9 -8.86 -4.36 -8.12
N PRO A 10 -9.58 -5.45 -8.48
CA PRO A 10 -10.96 -5.66 -8.06
C PRO A 10 -11.13 -5.60 -6.54
N GLY A 11 -11.97 -4.68 -6.05
CA GLY A 11 -12.20 -4.44 -4.62
C GLY A 11 -11.22 -3.47 -3.95
N PHE A 12 -10.51 -2.65 -4.72
CA PHE A 12 -9.77 -1.50 -4.20
C PHE A 12 -10.71 -0.48 -3.53
N THR A 13 -10.23 0.25 -2.54
CA THR A 13 -10.96 1.39 -1.96
C THR A 13 -10.81 2.61 -2.86
N ALA A 14 -11.93 3.16 -3.32
CA ALA A 14 -11.94 4.21 -4.34
C ALA A 14 -11.07 5.43 -3.99
N LEU A 15 -11.21 5.96 -2.77
CA LEU A 15 -10.53 7.19 -2.37
C LEU A 15 -9.01 7.00 -2.20
N ASP A 16 -8.54 5.81 -1.85
CA ASP A 16 -7.12 5.46 -1.78
C ASP A 16 -6.41 5.64 -3.12
N MET A 17 -7.16 5.51 -4.22
CA MET A 17 -6.69 5.63 -5.58
C MET A 17 -6.98 7.03 -6.16
N ILE A 18 -8.24 7.48 -6.05
CA ILE A 18 -8.72 8.72 -6.67
C ILE A 18 -8.14 9.96 -5.97
N GLY A 19 -7.98 9.93 -4.64
CA GLY A 19 -7.37 11.04 -3.90
C GLY A 19 -5.96 11.36 -4.40
N PRO A 20 -5.04 10.39 -4.40
CA PRO A 20 -3.72 10.58 -5.01
C PRO A 20 -3.76 10.93 -6.49
N TYR A 21 -4.61 10.28 -7.30
CA TYR A 21 -4.76 10.57 -8.72
C TYR A 21 -5.06 12.06 -8.96
N GLU A 22 -5.97 12.65 -8.19
CA GLU A 22 -6.39 14.04 -8.37
C GLU A 22 -5.22 15.02 -8.18
N ILE A 23 -4.27 14.70 -7.30
CA ILE A 23 -3.08 15.50 -7.08
C ILE A 23 -2.00 15.19 -8.12
N LEU A 24 -1.68 13.91 -8.32
CA LEU A 24 -0.55 13.48 -9.14
C LEU A 24 -0.74 13.76 -10.63
N ARG A 25 -1.98 13.81 -11.13
CA ARG A 25 -2.28 14.19 -12.53
C ARG A 25 -1.86 15.63 -12.86
N ASN A 26 -1.63 16.47 -11.86
CA ASN A 26 -1.24 17.87 -12.01
C ASN A 26 0.29 18.09 -11.94
N LEU A 27 1.07 17.01 -11.89
CA LEU A 27 2.53 17.09 -11.98
C LEU A 27 3.00 17.46 -13.41
N PRO A 28 4.16 18.12 -13.55
CA PRO A 28 4.74 18.42 -14.86
C PRO A 28 4.96 17.14 -15.68
N ASP A 29 4.48 17.14 -16.93
CA ASP A 29 4.60 16.04 -17.89
C ASP A 29 4.16 14.68 -17.33
N ALA A 30 3.13 14.65 -16.48
CA ALA A 30 2.63 13.43 -15.87
C ALA A 30 1.83 12.57 -16.86
N GLU A 31 2.19 11.29 -16.95
CA GLU A 31 1.39 10.26 -17.60
C GLU A 31 0.85 9.32 -16.52
N VAL A 32 -0.43 9.45 -16.18
CA VAL A 32 -1.06 8.58 -15.18
C VAL A 32 -1.69 7.37 -15.87
N ARG A 33 -1.34 6.18 -15.38
CA ARG A 33 -1.88 4.89 -15.84
C ARG A 33 -2.55 4.16 -14.69
N PHE A 34 -3.80 3.76 -14.91
CA PHE A 34 -4.48 2.81 -14.04
C PHE A 34 -4.10 1.41 -14.53
N VAL A 35 -3.36 0.66 -13.71
CA VAL A 35 -2.76 -0.61 -14.12
C VAL A 35 -3.39 -1.79 -13.41
N TRP A 36 -3.72 -2.82 -14.18
CA TRP A 36 -4.15 -4.12 -13.66
C TRP A 36 -3.63 -5.26 -14.54
N HIS A 37 -4.02 -6.51 -14.32
CA HIS A 37 -3.60 -7.62 -15.18
C HIS A 37 -3.92 -7.36 -16.65
N GLU A 38 -5.09 -6.81 -16.91
CA GLU A 38 -5.57 -6.44 -18.24
C GLU A 38 -6.28 -5.08 -18.16
N ALA A 39 -6.29 -4.34 -19.26
CA ALA A 39 -7.11 -3.14 -19.39
C ALA A 39 -8.62 -3.51 -19.37
N GLY A 40 -9.46 -2.64 -18.80
CA GLY A 40 -10.89 -2.88 -18.71
C GLY A 40 -11.52 -2.45 -17.39
N PRO A 41 -12.84 -2.66 -17.22
CA PRO A 41 -13.58 -2.19 -16.06
C PRO A 41 -13.21 -2.95 -14.79
N ILE A 42 -12.91 -2.21 -13.71
CA ILE A 42 -12.61 -2.75 -12.37
C ILE A 42 -13.56 -2.11 -11.36
N THR A 43 -14.30 -2.95 -10.64
CA THR A 43 -15.23 -2.51 -9.59
C THR A 43 -14.49 -2.29 -8.27
N ALA A 44 -14.72 -1.13 -7.65
CA ALA A 44 -14.23 -0.80 -6.31
C ALA A 44 -14.97 -1.61 -5.21
N ASP A 45 -14.48 -1.53 -3.98
CA ASP A 45 -14.96 -2.29 -2.82
C ASP A 45 -16.46 -2.11 -2.49
N SER A 46 -17.05 -0.96 -2.81
CA SER A 46 -18.49 -0.69 -2.64
C SER A 46 -19.41 -1.47 -3.58
N GLY A 47 -18.86 -2.06 -4.65
CA GLY A 47 -19.65 -2.76 -5.68
C GLY A 47 -20.36 -1.83 -6.66
N VAL A 48 -20.25 -0.50 -6.51
CA VAL A 48 -20.96 0.49 -7.33
C VAL A 48 -20.01 1.24 -8.27
N LEU A 49 -18.90 1.75 -7.75
CA LEU A 49 -17.97 2.53 -8.56
C LEU A 49 -17.14 1.59 -9.46
N VAL A 50 -17.09 1.90 -10.75
CA VAL A 50 -16.27 1.19 -11.74
C VAL A 50 -15.27 2.16 -12.34
N ILE A 51 -13.98 1.79 -12.31
CA ILE A 51 -12.90 2.53 -12.96
C ILE A 51 -12.24 1.61 -13.98
N GLY A 52 -11.95 2.13 -15.17
CA GLY A 52 -11.22 1.37 -16.19
C GLY A 52 -9.72 1.34 -15.90
N ALA A 53 -9.15 0.15 -15.73
CA ALA A 53 -7.71 -0.02 -15.93
C ALA A 53 -7.39 0.37 -17.38
N THR A 54 -6.49 1.33 -17.55
CA THR A 54 -6.12 1.88 -18.86
C THR A 54 -5.03 1.06 -19.54
N HIS A 55 -4.21 0.36 -18.76
CA HIS A 55 -3.10 -0.45 -19.23
C HIS A 55 -2.97 -1.71 -18.39
N SER A 56 -2.31 -2.73 -18.93
CA SER A 56 -1.85 -3.88 -18.17
C SER A 56 -0.58 -3.56 -17.36
N LEU A 57 -0.30 -4.41 -16.36
CA LEU A 57 0.98 -4.45 -15.64
C LEU A 57 2.15 -4.69 -16.62
N ALA A 58 1.93 -5.52 -17.64
CA ALA A 58 2.95 -5.86 -18.64
C ALA A 58 3.30 -4.68 -19.56
N GLU A 59 2.32 -3.84 -19.92
CA GLU A 59 2.51 -2.62 -20.71
C GLU A 59 3.13 -1.46 -19.91
N THR A 60 3.23 -1.60 -18.58
CA THR A 60 3.79 -0.59 -17.68
C THR A 60 4.88 -1.21 -16.79
N PRO A 61 6.00 -1.71 -17.35
CA PRO A 61 6.99 -2.50 -16.60
C PRO A 61 7.94 -1.68 -15.73
N SER A 62 8.09 -0.38 -16.01
CA SER A 62 9.08 0.50 -15.37
C SER A 62 8.56 1.94 -15.18
N PRO A 63 7.46 2.13 -14.42
CA PRO A 63 6.98 3.47 -14.09
C PRO A 63 7.95 4.20 -13.15
N ASP A 64 7.94 5.54 -13.18
CA ASP A 64 8.72 6.38 -12.28
C ASP A 64 8.12 6.41 -10.86
N VAL A 65 6.79 6.38 -10.78
CA VAL A 65 6.04 6.36 -9.53
C VAL A 65 5.07 5.18 -9.53
N ILE A 66 5.09 4.39 -8.45
CA ILE A 66 4.11 3.34 -8.19
C ILE A 66 3.22 3.81 -7.03
N LEU A 67 1.90 3.67 -7.19
CA LEU A 67 0.95 3.87 -6.11
C LEU A 67 0.03 2.66 -5.95
N VAL A 68 0.05 2.07 -4.77
CA VAL A 68 -0.74 0.89 -4.43
C VAL A 68 -1.84 1.26 -3.44
N PRO A 69 -3.13 1.26 -3.83
CA PRO A 69 -4.22 1.55 -2.92
C PRO A 69 -4.50 0.37 -1.98
N GLY A 70 -5.19 0.67 -0.88
CA GLY A 70 -5.84 -0.33 -0.06
C GLY A 70 -7.18 -0.75 -0.63
N GLY A 71 -7.89 -1.59 0.12
CA GLY A 71 -9.10 -2.23 -0.34
C GLY A 71 -9.46 -3.47 0.45
N GLN A 72 -10.75 -3.80 0.48
CA GLN A 72 -11.25 -4.97 1.21
C GLN A 72 -10.67 -6.29 0.69
N SER A 73 -10.33 -6.35 -0.60
CA SER A 73 -9.71 -7.52 -1.24
C SER A 73 -8.18 -7.53 -1.13
N THR A 74 -7.57 -6.60 -0.37
CA THR A 74 -6.11 -6.58 -0.14
C THR A 74 -5.57 -7.97 0.25
N PRO A 75 -6.18 -8.73 1.18
CA PRO A 75 -5.65 -10.06 1.52
C PRO A 75 -5.64 -11.04 0.34
N VAL A 76 -6.61 -10.94 -0.56
CA VAL A 76 -6.67 -11.79 -1.77
C VAL A 76 -5.52 -11.44 -2.70
N HIS A 77 -5.33 -10.15 -2.98
CA HIS A 77 -4.29 -9.67 -3.90
C HIS A 77 -2.88 -9.73 -3.30
N ALA A 78 -2.75 -9.82 -1.97
CA ALA A 78 -1.47 -10.11 -1.30
C ALA A 78 -0.96 -11.54 -1.56
N ARG A 79 -1.71 -12.35 -2.32
CA ARG A 79 -1.32 -13.70 -2.78
C ARG A 79 -1.20 -13.77 -4.31
N ASP A 80 -1.39 -12.65 -5.00
CA ASP A 80 -1.34 -12.57 -6.46
C ASP A 80 0.11 -12.44 -6.92
N GLU A 81 0.77 -13.56 -7.21
CA GLU A 81 2.19 -13.54 -7.56
C GLU A 81 2.48 -12.74 -8.83
N VAL A 82 1.53 -12.57 -9.76
CA VAL A 82 1.74 -11.73 -10.95
C VAL A 82 1.87 -10.27 -10.55
N LEU A 83 0.99 -9.80 -9.65
CA LEU A 83 1.07 -8.46 -9.07
C LEU A 83 2.32 -8.29 -8.20
N LEU A 84 2.61 -9.24 -7.30
CA LEU A 84 3.74 -9.15 -6.38
C LEU A 84 5.07 -9.16 -7.14
N ASP A 85 5.21 -9.98 -8.17
CA ASP A 85 6.39 -9.99 -9.03
C ASP A 85 6.52 -8.71 -9.84
N TRP A 86 5.41 -8.16 -10.35
CA TRP A 86 5.44 -6.85 -11.00
C TRP A 86 5.93 -5.76 -10.04
N LEU A 87 5.40 -5.70 -8.81
CA LEU A 87 5.84 -4.75 -7.78
C LEU A 87 7.33 -4.88 -7.50
N ARG A 88 7.84 -6.11 -7.31
CA ARG A 88 9.28 -6.37 -7.11
C ARG A 88 10.11 -5.85 -8.28
N ARG A 89 9.68 -6.09 -9.52
CA ARG A 89 10.43 -5.68 -10.71
C ARG A 89 10.40 -4.16 -10.92
N ALA A 90 9.21 -3.56 -10.89
CA ALA A 90 8.99 -2.14 -11.13
C ALA A 90 9.65 -1.28 -10.04
N HIS A 91 9.63 -1.71 -8.78
CA HIS A 91 10.29 -1.01 -7.67
C HIS A 91 11.79 -0.78 -7.90
N ARG A 92 12.48 -1.69 -8.62
CA ARG A 92 13.93 -1.59 -8.87
C ARG A 92 14.31 -0.37 -9.71
N THR A 93 13.38 0.14 -10.51
CA THR A 93 13.60 1.29 -11.40
C THR A 93 12.77 2.51 -11.00
N ALA A 94 11.70 2.33 -10.21
CA ALA A 94 10.86 3.43 -9.77
C ALA A 94 11.62 4.40 -8.85
N SER A 95 11.46 5.69 -9.13
CA SER A 95 11.94 6.77 -8.24
C SER A 95 11.17 6.78 -6.93
N TRP A 96 9.88 6.42 -6.97
CA TRP A 96 9.03 6.32 -5.78
C TRP A 96 8.13 5.09 -5.83
N THR A 97 8.07 4.35 -4.72
CA THR A 97 7.08 3.27 -4.53
C THR A 97 6.23 3.60 -3.33
N THR A 98 4.94 3.79 -3.57
CA THR A 98 4.03 4.32 -2.58
C THR A 98 2.83 3.42 -2.35
N SER A 99 2.23 3.53 -1.18
CA SER A 99 0.96 2.87 -0.90
C SER A 99 0.09 3.71 0.02
N VAL A 100 -1.22 3.53 -0.08
CA VAL A 100 -2.20 4.13 0.82
C VAL A 100 -2.93 3.01 1.56
N CYS A 101 -3.29 3.25 2.82
CA CYS A 101 -4.16 2.35 3.59
C CYS A 101 -3.57 0.94 3.66
N SER A 102 -4.38 -0.10 3.42
CA SER A 102 -3.92 -1.49 3.40
C SER A 102 -3.02 -1.84 2.20
N GLY A 103 -2.81 -0.94 1.23
CA GLY A 103 -1.90 -1.17 0.11
C GLY A 103 -0.45 -1.45 0.54
N SER A 104 -0.04 -0.98 1.72
CA SER A 104 1.27 -1.32 2.29
C SER A 104 1.41 -2.81 2.62
N VAL A 105 0.31 -3.55 2.82
CA VAL A 105 0.33 -5.01 2.98
C VAL A 105 0.72 -5.69 1.65
N LEU A 106 0.34 -5.15 0.49
CA LEU A 106 0.79 -5.66 -0.81
C LEU A 106 2.28 -5.44 -1.03
N LEU A 107 2.79 -4.26 -0.64
CA LEU A 107 4.24 -3.99 -0.66
C LEU A 107 4.98 -4.94 0.30
N ALA A 108 4.40 -5.21 1.48
CA ALA A 108 4.96 -6.14 2.44
C ALA A 108 4.99 -7.59 1.90
N ALA A 109 3.90 -8.04 1.28
CA ALA A 109 3.80 -9.36 0.65
C ALA A 109 4.76 -9.51 -0.54
N ALA A 110 5.03 -8.42 -1.26
CA ALA A 110 6.08 -8.38 -2.29
C ALA A 110 7.50 -8.46 -1.70
N GLY A 111 7.67 -8.39 -0.38
CA GLY A 111 8.97 -8.41 0.31
C GLY A 111 9.66 -7.06 0.36
N LEU A 112 8.99 -5.98 -0.04
CA LEU A 112 9.61 -4.66 -0.17
C LEU A 112 9.77 -3.92 1.17
N LEU A 113 9.08 -4.39 2.23
CA LEU A 113 9.05 -3.75 3.54
C LEU A 113 9.83 -4.49 4.64
N GLU A 114 10.55 -5.58 4.31
CA GLU A 114 11.32 -6.32 5.32
C GLU A 114 12.36 -5.41 6.00
N GLY A 115 12.31 -5.32 7.33
CA GLY A 115 13.18 -4.47 8.13
C GLY A 115 12.90 -2.96 8.03
N LYS A 116 11.89 -2.52 7.29
CA LYS A 116 11.58 -1.10 7.06
C LYS A 116 10.41 -0.64 7.93
N ARG A 117 10.45 0.63 8.37
CA ARG A 117 9.28 1.28 8.97
C ARG A 117 8.18 1.51 7.94
N ALA A 118 6.94 1.21 8.28
CA ALA A 118 5.80 1.46 7.41
C ALA A 118 4.52 1.68 8.23
N THR A 119 3.63 2.52 7.71
CA THR A 119 2.25 2.70 8.21
C THR A 119 1.25 2.03 7.28
N SER A 120 -0.01 1.98 7.70
CA SER A 120 -1.13 1.39 6.97
C SER A 120 -2.45 1.96 7.48
N HIS A 121 -3.57 1.41 7.02
CA HIS A 121 -4.84 1.58 7.71
C HIS A 121 -4.74 1.05 9.14
N TRP A 122 -5.37 1.71 10.12
CA TRP A 122 -5.24 1.35 11.54
C TRP A 122 -5.60 -0.13 11.86
N LEU A 123 -6.55 -0.73 11.11
CA LEU A 123 -6.85 -2.17 11.21
C LEU A 123 -5.74 -3.08 10.63
N ALA A 124 -5.00 -2.59 9.64
CA ALA A 124 -4.02 -3.35 8.88
C ALA A 124 -2.58 -3.17 9.38
N VAL A 125 -2.28 -2.12 10.16
CA VAL A 125 -0.93 -1.88 10.74
C VAL A 125 -0.36 -3.12 11.43
N PRO A 126 -1.11 -3.88 12.28
CA PRO A 126 -0.57 -5.08 12.92
C PRO A 126 -0.12 -6.16 11.93
N ALA A 127 -0.75 -6.25 10.75
CA ALA A 127 -0.43 -7.24 9.74
C ALA A 127 0.98 -7.05 9.14
N LEU A 128 1.49 -5.82 9.10
CA LEU A 128 2.82 -5.51 8.58
C LEU A 128 3.93 -6.29 9.30
N LYS A 129 3.78 -6.50 10.62
CA LYS A 129 4.76 -7.24 11.42
C LYS A 129 4.94 -8.68 10.94
N ALA A 130 3.88 -9.31 10.41
CA ALA A 130 3.94 -10.68 9.91
C ALA A 130 4.86 -10.82 8.68
N PHE A 131 5.10 -9.72 7.96
CA PHE A 131 5.97 -9.66 6.78
C PHE A 131 7.36 -9.06 7.09
N GLY A 132 7.72 -8.95 8.37
CA GLY A 132 9.04 -8.43 8.78
C GLY A 132 9.18 -6.91 8.73
N ALA A 133 8.11 -6.17 8.45
CA ALA A 133 8.12 -4.71 8.53
C ALA A 133 8.02 -4.22 9.99
N ILE A 134 8.49 -3.00 10.25
CA ILE A 134 8.38 -2.31 11.53
C ILE A 134 7.12 -1.44 11.48
N PRO A 135 6.00 -1.85 12.11
CA PRO A 135 4.75 -1.10 12.03
C PRO A 135 4.84 0.24 12.77
N VAL A 136 4.35 1.30 12.12
CA VAL A 136 4.19 2.65 12.69
C VAL A 136 2.70 3.00 12.64
N ALA A 137 2.09 3.20 13.81
CA ALA A 137 0.63 3.32 13.92
C ALA A 137 0.12 4.76 14.08
N ASP A 138 1.01 5.67 14.44
CA ASP A 138 0.73 7.05 14.86
C ASP A 138 1.20 8.10 13.84
N GLU A 139 1.88 7.69 12.78
CA GLU A 139 2.28 8.56 11.67
C GLU A 139 1.36 8.39 10.46
N ARG A 140 0.96 9.53 9.88
CA ARG A 140 0.08 9.60 8.70
C ARG A 140 0.80 9.22 7.41
N ILE A 141 2.08 9.56 7.30
CA ILE A 141 2.97 9.25 6.16
C ILE A 141 4.29 8.79 6.77
N VAL A 142 4.83 7.67 6.29
CA VAL A 142 6.12 7.12 6.71
C VAL A 142 6.98 6.91 5.47
N GLN A 143 8.17 7.50 5.45
CA GLN A 143 9.16 7.36 4.38
C GLN A 143 10.33 6.46 4.83
N GLN A 144 10.73 5.53 3.97
CA GLN A 144 11.91 4.68 4.10
C GLN A 144 12.63 4.59 2.76
N GLY A 145 13.62 5.48 2.55
CA GLY A 145 14.27 5.63 1.26
C GLY A 145 13.27 6.10 0.20
N ASN A 146 13.16 5.35 -0.90
CA ASN A 146 12.21 5.59 -1.99
C ASN A 146 10.83 4.92 -1.78
N ILE A 147 10.61 4.26 -0.64
CA ILE A 147 9.30 3.70 -0.28
C ILE A 147 8.56 4.63 0.67
N VAL A 148 7.32 4.97 0.34
CA VAL A 148 6.49 5.89 1.14
C VAL A 148 5.10 5.29 1.38
N THR A 149 4.77 5.01 2.63
CA THR A 149 3.47 4.44 3.00
C THR A 149 2.61 5.51 3.67
N GLY A 150 1.35 5.63 3.26
CA GLY A 150 0.34 6.48 3.87
C GLY A 150 -0.65 5.66 4.69
N ALA A 151 -1.20 6.28 5.73
CA ALA A 151 -2.19 5.67 6.61
C ALA A 151 -3.55 5.48 5.91
N GLY A 152 -4.64 5.37 6.67
CA GLY A 152 -5.96 5.07 6.15
C GLY A 152 -6.52 6.11 5.17
N VAL A 153 -7.01 5.61 4.03
CA VAL A 153 -7.95 6.25 3.10
C VAL A 153 -7.57 7.67 2.65
N SER A 154 -8.01 8.69 3.39
CA SER A 154 -7.75 10.09 3.03
C SER A 154 -6.27 10.48 3.15
N ALA A 155 -5.45 9.69 3.83
CA ALA A 155 -4.01 9.90 3.88
C ALA A 155 -3.35 9.88 2.48
N GLY A 156 -4.01 9.29 1.48
CA GLY A 156 -3.56 9.35 0.09
C GLY A 156 -3.47 10.77 -0.47
N LEU A 157 -4.35 11.68 -0.05
CA LEU A 157 -4.29 13.09 -0.46
C LEU A 157 -3.00 13.74 0.04
N ASP A 158 -2.72 13.63 1.34
CA ASP A 158 -1.53 14.24 1.93
C ASP A 158 -0.24 13.59 1.43
N LEU A 159 -0.23 12.26 1.25
CA LEU A 159 0.90 11.54 0.67
C LEU A 159 1.19 12.04 -0.75
N ALA A 160 0.17 12.17 -1.59
CA ALA A 160 0.34 12.64 -2.95
C ALA A 160 0.77 14.10 -3.00
N LEU A 161 0.27 14.94 -2.10
CA LEU A 161 0.67 16.35 -2.03
C LEU A 161 2.12 16.50 -1.59
N TRP A 162 2.52 15.73 -0.57
CA TRP A 162 3.92 15.63 -0.16
C TRP A 162 4.81 15.15 -1.31
N LEU A 163 4.38 14.11 -2.04
CA LEU A 163 5.10 13.56 -3.18
C LEU A 163 5.20 14.56 -4.33
N ALA A 164 4.16 15.36 -4.56
CA ALA A 164 4.18 16.43 -5.53
C ALA A 164 5.23 17.50 -5.20
N GLY A 165 5.47 17.75 -3.92
CA GLY A 165 6.57 18.60 -3.45
C GLY A 165 7.94 17.99 -3.70
N GLN A 166 8.08 16.67 -3.57
CA GLN A 166 9.33 15.97 -3.86
C GLN A 166 9.67 15.97 -5.36
N ILE A 167 8.66 15.83 -6.22
CA ILE A 167 8.85 15.69 -7.68
C ILE A 167 8.88 17.06 -8.37
N GLY A 168 7.89 17.91 -8.08
CA GLY A 168 7.68 19.19 -8.75
C GLY A 168 8.18 20.42 -7.98
N GLY A 169 8.73 20.22 -6.78
CA GLY A 169 9.13 21.29 -5.87
C GLY A 169 7.96 21.91 -5.08
N GLU A 170 8.30 22.66 -4.04
CA GLU A 170 7.34 23.25 -3.10
C GLU A 170 6.28 24.13 -3.79
N ASN A 171 6.70 24.97 -4.74
CA ASN A 171 5.77 25.86 -5.46
C ASN A 171 4.70 25.07 -6.21
N ARG A 172 5.09 23.96 -6.88
CA ARG A 172 4.12 23.10 -7.58
C ARG A 172 3.13 22.47 -6.61
N ALA A 173 3.59 21.94 -5.48
CA ALA A 173 2.72 21.37 -4.46
C ALA A 173 1.71 22.41 -3.94
N LYS A 174 2.15 23.61 -3.60
CA LYS A 174 1.26 24.71 -3.17
C LYS A 174 0.26 25.12 -4.25
N THR A 175 0.69 25.19 -5.51
CA THR A 175 -0.21 25.46 -6.64
C THR A 175 -1.27 24.38 -6.76
N ILE A 176 -0.90 23.10 -6.69
CA ILE A 176 -1.86 21.99 -6.76
C ILE A 176 -2.83 22.05 -5.58
N GLN A 177 -2.32 22.25 -4.36
CA GLN A 177 -3.14 22.36 -3.14
C GLN A 177 -4.22 23.43 -3.29
N LEU A 178 -3.84 24.62 -3.77
CA LEU A 178 -4.77 25.72 -4.00
C LEU A 178 -5.74 25.43 -5.16
N ALA A 179 -5.24 24.85 -6.26
CA ALA A 179 -6.06 24.57 -7.46
C ALA A 179 -7.21 23.60 -7.20
N ILE A 180 -7.03 22.65 -6.26
CA ILE A 180 -8.08 21.72 -5.84
C ILE A 180 -8.78 22.14 -4.54
N GLU A 181 -8.43 23.31 -4.00
CA GLU A 181 -8.94 23.83 -2.73
C GLU A 181 -8.81 22.84 -1.56
N TYR A 182 -7.65 22.18 -1.45
CA TYR A 182 -7.41 21.23 -0.37
C TYR A 182 -7.08 21.95 0.95
N ASP A 183 -8.13 22.44 1.61
CA ASP A 183 -8.17 23.02 2.96
C ASP A 183 -9.19 22.25 3.84
N PRO A 184 -8.83 21.04 4.34
CA PRO A 184 -9.80 20.19 5.01
C PRO A 184 -10.22 20.76 6.38
N GLN A 185 -11.53 20.90 6.59
CA GLN A 185 -12.14 21.28 7.87
C GLN A 185 -13.13 20.19 8.35
N PRO A 186 -12.63 19.04 8.88
CA PRO A 186 -13.51 17.95 9.29
C PRO A 186 -14.47 18.39 10.41
N PRO A 187 -15.79 18.13 10.30
CA PRO A 187 -16.77 18.57 11.31
C PRO A 187 -16.74 17.74 12.61
N PHE A 188 -15.95 16.67 12.66
CA PHE A 188 -15.82 15.79 13.82
C PHE A 188 -14.36 15.41 14.07
N ASP A 189 -13.96 15.30 15.33
CA ASP A 189 -12.60 14.92 15.72
C ASP A 189 -12.46 13.42 16.04
N SER A 190 -12.81 12.56 15.08
CA SER A 190 -12.76 11.09 15.27
C SER A 190 -12.00 10.35 14.17
N GLY A 191 -11.23 11.07 13.34
CA GLY A 191 -10.47 10.51 12.22
C GLY A 191 -9.22 9.71 12.59
N HIS A 192 -8.88 9.58 13.88
CA HIS A 192 -7.70 8.83 14.34
C HIS A 192 -7.98 8.05 15.62
N MET A 193 -7.30 6.92 15.81
CA MET A 193 -7.47 6.04 16.97
C MET A 193 -7.14 6.71 18.30
N SER A 194 -6.25 7.71 18.33
CA SER A 194 -5.97 8.48 19.55
C SER A 194 -7.09 9.47 19.93
N LYS A 195 -7.99 9.81 18.99
CA LYS A 195 -9.02 10.86 19.15
C LYS A 195 -10.42 10.28 19.28
N ALA A 196 -10.70 9.17 18.59
CA ALA A 196 -12.00 8.52 18.63
C ALA A 196 -12.33 7.92 20.02
N SER A 197 -13.59 8.07 20.44
CA SER A 197 -14.11 7.44 21.64
C SER A 197 -14.11 5.90 21.52
N ALA A 198 -14.21 5.19 22.65
CA ALA A 198 -14.30 3.73 22.65
C ALA A 198 -15.52 3.22 21.86
N THR A 199 -16.67 3.89 21.99
CA THR A 199 -17.89 3.52 21.26
C THR A 199 -17.74 3.73 19.75
N THR A 200 -17.13 4.84 19.33
CA THR A 200 -16.83 5.10 17.91
C THR A 200 -15.87 4.08 17.34
N LYS A 201 -14.83 3.67 18.09
CA LYS A 201 -13.89 2.61 17.66
C LYS A 201 -14.58 1.28 17.42
N VAL A 202 -15.48 0.87 18.33
CA VAL A 202 -16.26 -0.36 18.19
C VAL A 202 -17.18 -0.28 16.96
N ALA A 203 -17.91 0.82 16.81
CA ALA A 203 -18.81 1.04 15.68
C ALA A 203 -18.05 1.04 14.34
N ALA A 204 -16.91 1.73 14.25
CA ALA A 204 -16.07 1.76 13.06
C ALA A 204 -15.50 0.37 12.72
N THR A 205 -15.07 -0.39 13.73
CA THR A 205 -14.61 -1.78 13.54
C THR A 205 -15.73 -2.65 12.99
N ALA A 206 -16.95 -2.54 13.52
CA ALA A 206 -18.10 -3.29 13.05
C ALA A 206 -18.48 -2.91 11.61
N LEU A 207 -18.46 -1.62 11.27
CA LEU A 207 -18.71 -1.12 9.92
C LEU A 207 -17.73 -1.74 8.91
N LEU A 208 -16.43 -1.72 9.21
CA LEU A 208 -15.38 -2.26 8.33
C LEU A 208 -15.38 -3.80 8.26
N SER A 209 -15.85 -4.46 9.32
CA SER A 209 -15.90 -5.92 9.40
C SER A 209 -17.02 -6.50 8.54
N ARG A 210 -18.15 -5.81 8.36
CA ARG A 210 -19.30 -6.27 7.55
C ARG A 210 -18.88 -6.71 6.15
N ASP A 211 -17.99 -5.94 5.54
CA ASP A 211 -17.56 -6.20 4.17
C ASP A 211 -16.36 -7.17 4.08
N SER A 212 -15.70 -7.41 5.22
CA SER A 212 -14.54 -8.31 5.35
C SER A 212 -14.93 -9.79 5.53
N VAL A 213 -16.19 -10.11 5.87
CA VAL A 213 -16.69 -11.49 6.10
C VAL A 213 -16.84 -12.32 4.81
N LYS A 214 -16.38 -11.80 3.66
CA LYS A 214 -16.39 -12.55 2.40
C LYS A 214 -15.52 -13.82 2.55
N PRO A 215 -16.02 -15.03 2.19
CA PRO A 215 -15.26 -16.28 2.32
C PRO A 215 -13.88 -16.26 1.68
N ALA A 216 -13.74 -15.57 0.53
CA ALA A 216 -12.47 -15.38 -0.15
C ALA A 216 -11.44 -14.63 0.70
N ASN A 217 -11.86 -13.57 1.41
CA ASN A 217 -10.99 -12.78 2.28
C ASN A 217 -10.54 -13.60 3.50
N MET A 218 -11.47 -14.31 4.16
CA MET A 218 -11.13 -15.15 5.32
C MET A 218 -10.14 -16.26 4.93
N LYS A 219 -10.38 -16.93 3.80
CA LYS A 219 -9.46 -17.92 3.24
C LYS A 219 -8.10 -17.30 2.95
N ALA A 220 -8.07 -16.13 2.31
CA ALA A 220 -6.83 -15.45 1.96
C ALA A 220 -6.01 -15.04 3.19
N VAL A 221 -6.63 -14.43 4.20
CA VAL A 221 -5.98 -14.08 5.48
C VAL A 221 -5.40 -15.32 6.16
N THR A 222 -6.20 -16.40 6.25
CA THR A 222 -5.76 -17.66 6.86
C THR A 222 -4.54 -18.23 6.15
N MET A 223 -4.60 -18.27 4.81
CA MET A 223 -3.52 -18.80 4.01
C MET A 223 -2.27 -17.90 4.05
N LEU A 224 -2.42 -16.57 4.11
CA LEU A 224 -1.28 -15.66 4.29
C LEU A 224 -0.57 -15.89 5.62
N ALA A 225 -1.33 -16.06 6.71
CA ALA A 225 -0.76 -16.38 8.02
C ALA A 225 0.00 -17.71 7.98
N TRP A 226 -0.54 -18.72 7.28
CA TRP A 226 0.13 -20.01 7.07
C TRP A 226 1.44 -19.86 6.28
N ASP A 227 1.42 -19.10 5.18
CA ASP A 227 2.59 -18.88 4.34
C ASP A 227 3.71 -18.15 5.11
N GLN A 228 3.37 -17.16 5.93
CA GLN A 228 4.34 -16.48 6.80
C GLN A 228 4.90 -17.39 7.90
N ALA A 229 4.07 -18.26 8.49
CA ALA A 229 4.54 -19.24 9.46
C ALA A 229 5.55 -20.22 8.82
N LEU A 230 5.27 -20.70 7.61
CA LEU A 230 6.18 -21.56 6.85
C LEU A 230 7.49 -20.84 6.50
N ALA A 231 7.42 -19.58 6.08
CA ALA A 231 8.60 -18.75 5.78
C ALA A 231 9.50 -18.59 7.02
N ALA A 232 8.92 -18.29 8.18
CA ALA A 232 9.65 -18.16 9.44
C ALA A 232 10.33 -19.47 9.89
N VAL A 233 9.70 -20.63 9.66
CA VAL A 233 10.32 -21.94 9.94
C VAL A 233 11.50 -22.20 8.98
N ARG A 234 11.33 -21.87 7.69
CA ARG A 234 12.37 -22.05 6.67
C ARG A 234 13.59 -21.15 6.94
N SER A 235 13.38 -19.89 7.32
CA SER A 235 14.47 -18.95 7.65
C SER A 235 15.25 -19.40 8.88
N ARG A 236 14.56 -19.86 9.94
CA ARG A 236 15.20 -20.44 11.14
C ARG A 236 16.04 -21.68 10.83
N ARG A 237 15.55 -22.57 9.95
CA ARG A 237 16.32 -23.74 9.51
C ARG A 237 17.57 -23.35 8.72
N ARG A 238 17.47 -22.37 7.81
CA ARG A 238 18.63 -21.84 7.07
C ARG A 238 19.66 -21.18 7.99
N GLY A 239 19.21 -20.37 8.95
CA GLY A 239 20.09 -19.74 9.95
C GLY A 239 20.83 -20.76 10.82
N ARG A 240 20.14 -21.81 11.29
CA ARG A 240 20.76 -22.91 12.05
C ARG A 240 21.78 -23.71 11.22
N ALA A 241 21.48 -23.97 9.95
CA ALA A 241 22.41 -24.65 9.04
C ALA A 241 23.68 -23.82 8.80
N ALA A 242 23.53 -22.51 8.55
CA ALA A 242 24.65 -21.59 8.36
C ALA A 242 25.54 -21.47 9.62
N SER A 243 24.94 -21.47 10.83
CA SER A 243 25.70 -21.46 12.09
C SER A 243 26.37 -22.79 12.43
N ALA A 244 25.87 -23.92 11.91
CA ALA A 244 26.48 -25.24 12.13
C ALA A 244 27.71 -25.46 11.24
N THR A 245 27.73 -24.87 10.03
CA THR A 245 28.89 -24.90 9.13
C THR A 245 30.03 -23.95 9.53
N SER A 246 29.79 -22.97 10.42
CA SER A 246 30.84 -22.07 10.92
C SER A 246 31.55 -22.58 12.18
N VAL A 247 31.13 -23.73 12.73
CA VAL A 247 31.70 -24.33 13.95
C VAL A 247 32.27 -25.71 13.65
N ALA A 248 33.51 -25.75 13.12
CA ALA A 248 34.59 -26.73 13.38
C ALA A 248 35.40 -27.16 12.12
N PRO A 249 36.72 -27.46 12.21
CA PRO A 249 37.66 -27.16 13.30
C PRO A 249 39.02 -26.58 12.85
N GLY A 250 39.52 -25.60 13.61
CA GLY A 250 40.95 -25.43 13.81
C GLY A 250 41.41 -26.39 14.91
N LYS A 251 42.18 -27.41 14.55
CA LYS A 251 43.04 -28.16 15.47
C LYS A 251 44.46 -28.12 14.89
N SER A 252 45.35 -27.40 15.57
CA SER A 252 46.80 -27.57 15.52
C SER A 252 47.26 -27.91 16.92
#